data_AF-A0ABC8T9D5-F1
#
_entry.id   AF-A0ABC8T9D5-F1
#
_cell.length_a   1.000
_cell.length_b   1.000
_cell.length_c   1.000
_cell.angle_alpha   90.00
_cell.angle_beta   90.00
_cell.angle_gamma   90.00
#
_symmetry.space_group_name_H-M   'P 1'
#
loop_
_entity.id
_entity.type
_entity.pdbx_description
1 polymer ?
#
loop_
_entity_poly.entity_id
_entity_poly.type
_entity_poly.pdbx_seq_one_letter_code
_entity_poly.pdbx_strand_id
1 'polypeptide(L)'
;MDALSSSFLSPLSHLKPLLSPITTTKTSFTVSSVRIEENPQSTPTTTKTSQPTKNYKPSIYTSKRAVPPAPPPARRPVEQSLPAIIFNTFDDIINNFIDPPVRPSVDPRHVLSDNFAPVEELPPTECEVIYGSLPQCLDGAYIRNGPNPQFLPRGPYHLFDGDGMLHSIKISQGRAILCSRYVRTYKYVVERDVGSPVIPNVFSGFNGLTASAARGAVTAARVFAGQFNPGNGIGLANTSLALFGDSLYALGESDLPYAVKVAEDGDIVTLGRHDFDGKLFMSMTAHPKIDSDTGEAFAFRYGPMPPFLTFFRFNSDGTKQADVPIFSMTRPSFLHDFAISKKYAIFSDIQIGMNPVDMIVGGGSPVGTDPAKVPRLGVIPRYAKDESEMRWFDVPGFNLIHATNAWDEDGGDAVVMVAPNILSVEHTLERMDLIHASMEKVKIDLKTGIVTRHPVSTRNLDFAVINPAYVGKKNKYVYAAVGDPMPKISGVVKLDVSVSEDDRRDCIVASRMFGPGCYGGEPFFVAKSPANSQADEDDGYVVTYVHDENTGESNFLVMDAKSPDLEIVAAVRLPRRVPYGFHGLFVRESDLNKL
;
A
#
# COMPACT_ATOMS: atom_id res chain seq x y z
N MET A 1 -31.71 0.37 -70.94
CA MET A 1 -32.94 -0.29 -71.40
C MET A 1 -33.47 -1.05 -70.21
N ASP A 2 -34.62 -0.59 -69.71
CA ASP A 2 -35.70 -1.28 -69.00
C ASP A 2 -35.40 -2.16 -67.77
N ALA A 3 -36.19 -2.15 -66.69
CA ALA A 3 -37.14 -1.17 -66.14
C ALA A 3 -37.51 -1.56 -64.69
N LEU A 4 -37.62 -0.57 -63.78
CA LEU A 4 -38.64 -0.40 -62.72
C LEU A 4 -39.39 -1.67 -62.22
N SER A 5 -39.46 -2.02 -60.93
CA SER A 5 -40.32 -1.40 -59.88
C SER A 5 -40.33 -2.34 -58.64
N SER A 6 -40.66 -2.02 -57.37
CA SER A 6 -40.98 -0.77 -56.64
C SER A 6 -40.84 -0.95 -55.10
N SER A 7 -40.96 0.16 -54.38
CA SER A 7 -41.05 0.42 -52.93
C SER A 7 -41.98 -0.45 -52.07
N PHE A 8 -41.70 -0.54 -50.75
CA PHE A 8 -42.57 -0.04 -49.65
C PHE A 8 -41.80 0.09 -48.31
N LEU A 9 -42.34 0.85 -47.35
CA LEU A 9 -41.67 1.35 -46.12
C LEU A 9 -42.06 0.57 -44.84
N SER A 10 -41.11 0.45 -43.88
CA SER A 10 -41.20 0.50 -42.38
C SER A 10 -42.34 -0.20 -41.59
N PRO A 11 -42.25 -0.43 -40.25
CA PRO A 11 -41.23 -0.03 -39.26
C PRO A 11 -40.68 -1.16 -38.35
N LEU A 12 -39.86 -0.80 -37.34
CA LEU A 12 -39.33 -1.69 -36.31
C LEU A 12 -40.41 -2.26 -35.37
N SER A 13 -40.23 -3.50 -34.87
CA SER A 13 -40.32 -3.81 -33.42
C SER A 13 -39.90 -5.25 -33.06
N HIS A 14 -39.35 -5.42 -31.85
CA HIS A 14 -39.19 -6.66 -31.06
C HIS A 14 -38.48 -7.90 -31.66
N LEU A 15 -37.15 -7.94 -31.50
CA LEU A 15 -36.41 -9.21 -31.32
C LEU A 15 -36.28 -9.52 -29.82
N LYS A 16 -36.90 -10.63 -29.37
CA LYS A 16 -36.59 -11.27 -28.08
C LYS A 16 -35.47 -12.29 -28.29
N PRO A 17 -34.39 -12.33 -27.49
CA PRO A 17 -33.48 -13.45 -27.48
C PRO A 17 -34.10 -14.61 -26.67
N LEU A 18 -34.06 -15.84 -27.20
CA LEU A 18 -34.29 -17.03 -26.38
C LEU A 18 -33.08 -17.24 -25.46
N LEU A 19 -33.31 -17.22 -24.15
CA LEU A 19 -32.38 -17.73 -23.16
C LEU A 19 -32.99 -19.01 -22.57
N SER A 20 -32.44 -20.16 -22.96
CA SER A 20 -32.67 -21.44 -22.27
C SER A 20 -31.88 -21.45 -20.95
N PRO A 21 -32.49 -21.83 -19.81
CA PRO A 21 -31.79 -21.84 -18.53
C PRO A 21 -30.80 -23.01 -18.48
N ILE A 22 -29.50 -22.70 -18.32
CA ILE A 22 -28.51 -23.69 -17.91
C ILE A 22 -28.67 -23.90 -16.40
N THR A 23 -29.19 -25.06 -16.02
CA THR A 23 -29.40 -25.43 -14.61
C THR A 23 -28.07 -25.82 -13.96
N THR A 24 -27.21 -24.85 -13.64
CA THR A 24 -26.09 -25.10 -12.73
C THR A 24 -26.64 -25.34 -11.32
N THR A 25 -26.48 -26.55 -10.79
CA THR A 25 -26.79 -26.87 -9.39
C THR A 25 -25.81 -26.13 -8.48
N LYS A 26 -26.17 -24.91 -8.07
CA LYS A 26 -25.44 -24.16 -7.04
C LYS A 26 -25.71 -24.80 -5.68
N THR A 27 -24.71 -25.46 -5.12
CA THR A 27 -24.60 -25.72 -3.68
C THR A 27 -24.31 -24.39 -2.98
N SER A 28 -25.35 -23.60 -2.70
CA SER A 28 -25.22 -22.44 -1.81
C SER A 28 -24.99 -22.93 -0.38
N PHE A 29 -23.75 -22.90 0.07
CA PHE A 29 -23.46 -22.96 1.51
C PHE A 29 -23.95 -21.66 2.14
N THR A 30 -25.11 -21.73 2.80
CA THR A 30 -25.64 -20.62 3.60
C THR A 30 -24.80 -20.49 4.87
N VAL A 31 -24.35 -19.26 5.18
CA VAL A 31 -23.69 -18.95 6.46
C VAL A 31 -24.62 -19.37 7.60
N SER A 32 -24.14 -20.28 8.47
CA SER A 32 -24.95 -20.83 9.55
C SER A 32 -24.96 -19.92 10.79
N SER A 33 -23.86 -19.21 11.05
CA SER A 33 -23.77 -18.14 12.05
C SER A 33 -22.48 -17.33 11.90
N VAL A 34 -22.51 -16.09 12.39
CA VAL A 34 -21.32 -15.27 12.67
C VAL A 34 -21.28 -14.98 14.17
N ARG A 35 -20.13 -15.17 14.81
CA ARG A 35 -19.92 -14.81 16.22
C ARG A 35 -18.84 -13.74 16.34
N ILE A 36 -19.21 -12.58 16.87
CA ILE A 36 -18.31 -11.48 17.20
C ILE A 36 -18.14 -11.49 18.71
N GLU A 37 -16.90 -11.48 19.19
CA GLU A 37 -16.60 -11.42 20.62
C GLU A 37 -16.43 -9.98 21.11
N GLU A 38 -16.63 -9.78 22.42
CA GLU A 38 -16.48 -8.48 23.05
C GLU A 38 -15.00 -8.06 23.08
N ASN A 39 -14.74 -6.75 22.96
CA ASN A 39 -13.39 -6.19 23.04
C ASN A 39 -12.65 -6.62 24.34
N PRO A 40 -11.33 -6.87 24.28
CA PRO A 40 -10.52 -7.16 25.46
C PRO A 40 -10.55 -6.00 26.46
N GLN A 41 -10.35 -6.30 27.74
CA GLN A 41 -10.38 -5.29 28.79
C GLN A 41 -9.16 -4.36 28.70
N SER A 42 -9.37 -3.15 28.20
CA SER A 42 -8.33 -2.12 28.17
C SER A 42 -7.92 -1.75 29.61
N THR A 43 -6.70 -2.11 30.00
CA THR A 43 -6.09 -1.53 31.19
C THR A 43 -5.49 -0.19 30.76
N PRO A 44 -5.92 0.96 31.32
CA PRO A 44 -5.36 2.25 30.95
C PRO A 44 -3.94 2.36 31.50
N THR A 45 -2.94 2.00 30.69
CA THR A 45 -1.51 2.19 30.98
C THR A 45 -1.17 3.69 30.95
N THR A 46 -1.61 4.40 31.98
CA THR A 46 -1.10 5.74 32.30
C THR A 46 0.29 5.56 32.85
N THR A 47 1.29 5.64 31.97
CA THR A 47 2.70 5.74 32.35
C THR A 47 2.90 7.05 33.12
N LYS A 48 2.72 6.99 34.44
CA LYS A 48 3.02 8.11 35.34
C LYS A 48 4.52 8.35 35.32
N THR A 49 4.95 9.35 34.56
CA THR A 49 6.34 9.82 34.53
C THR A 49 6.73 10.38 35.89
N SER A 50 7.25 9.52 36.77
CA SER A 50 7.84 9.92 38.05
C SER A 50 9.18 10.61 37.80
N GLN A 51 9.15 11.94 37.71
CA GLN A 51 10.36 12.76 37.56
C GLN A 51 11.31 12.58 38.77
N PRO A 52 12.57 12.19 38.57
CA PRO A 52 13.64 12.43 39.53
C PRO A 52 14.17 13.84 39.30
N THR A 53 13.91 14.77 40.22
CA THR A 53 14.43 16.14 40.17
C THR A 53 15.94 16.17 40.44
N LYS A 54 16.75 15.88 39.40
CA LYS A 54 18.18 16.21 39.39
C LYS A 54 18.38 17.61 38.81
N ASN A 55 18.81 18.54 39.66
CA ASN A 55 19.18 19.91 39.29
C ASN A 55 20.34 19.91 38.28
N TYR A 56 20.03 19.94 36.99
CA TYR A 56 21.03 20.13 35.94
C TYR A 56 21.19 21.64 35.68
N LYS A 57 22.36 22.19 36.02
CA LYS A 57 22.70 23.57 35.59
C LYS A 57 22.95 23.56 34.08
N PRO A 58 22.31 24.44 33.29
CA PRO A 58 22.58 24.51 31.86
C PRO A 58 24.00 25.01 31.60
N SER A 59 24.84 24.15 31.01
CA SER A 59 26.10 24.57 30.40
C SER A 59 25.75 25.30 29.10
N ILE A 60 25.99 26.61 29.03
CA ILE A 60 25.79 27.41 27.82
C ILE A 60 26.87 27.03 26.81
N TYR A 61 26.59 26.02 25.99
CA TYR A 61 27.34 25.79 24.75
C TYR A 61 26.76 26.66 23.65
N THR A 62 27.50 27.68 23.25
CA THR A 62 27.21 28.53 22.09
C THR A 62 27.44 27.75 20.79
N SER A 63 26.44 26.94 20.41
CA SER A 63 26.39 26.31 19.10
C SER A 63 26.44 27.40 18.01
N LYS A 64 27.46 27.35 17.16
CA LYS A 64 27.50 28.15 15.94
C LYS A 64 26.43 27.60 15.00
N ARG A 65 25.32 28.34 14.88
CA ARG A 65 24.24 28.10 13.91
C ARG A 65 24.85 27.83 12.53
N ALA A 66 24.84 26.57 12.10
CA ALA A 66 25.29 26.20 10.77
C ALA A 66 24.39 26.89 9.74
N VAL A 67 25.00 27.57 8.77
CA VAL A 67 24.27 28.12 7.63
C VAL A 67 23.82 26.94 6.77
N PRO A 68 22.53 26.80 6.40
CA PRO A 68 22.10 25.73 5.53
C PRO A 68 22.88 25.79 4.21
N PRO A 69 23.27 24.63 3.63
CA PRO A 69 23.97 24.62 2.35
C PRO A 69 23.11 25.32 1.30
N ALA A 70 23.76 26.10 0.43
CA ALA A 70 23.06 26.81 -0.64
C ALA A 70 22.28 25.81 -1.50
N PRO A 71 21.05 26.14 -1.95
CA PRO A 71 20.30 25.27 -2.82
C PRO A 71 21.10 24.98 -4.10
N PRO A 72 21.03 23.76 -4.66
CA PRO A 72 21.68 23.47 -5.93
C PRO A 72 21.15 24.42 -7.02
N PRO A 73 21.97 24.76 -8.02
CA PRO A 73 21.58 25.73 -9.04
C PRO A 73 20.29 25.28 -9.74
N ALA A 74 19.30 26.17 -9.78
CA ALA A 74 18.03 25.92 -10.45
C ALA A 74 18.29 25.48 -11.89
N ARG A 75 17.81 24.28 -12.25
CA ARG A 75 17.91 23.78 -13.63
C ARG A 75 17.12 24.72 -14.55
N ARG A 76 17.62 24.93 -15.76
CA ARG A 76 16.96 25.80 -16.74
C ARG A 76 15.52 25.34 -16.95
N PRO A 77 14.52 26.25 -17.01
CA PRO A 77 13.16 25.89 -17.36
C PRO A 77 13.13 25.16 -18.70
N VAL A 78 12.35 24.09 -18.79
CA VAL A 78 12.02 23.48 -20.09
C VAL A 78 11.10 24.45 -20.82
N GLU A 79 11.44 24.80 -22.06
CA GLU A 79 10.64 25.72 -22.87
C GLU A 79 9.37 24.98 -23.35
N GLN A 80 8.23 25.32 -22.74
CA GLN A 80 6.97 24.61 -22.99
C GLN A 80 6.47 24.83 -24.42
N SER A 81 6.06 23.75 -25.10
CA SER A 81 5.45 23.83 -26.41
C SER A 81 4.09 24.56 -26.36
N LEU A 82 3.71 25.24 -27.45
CA LEU A 82 2.44 25.98 -27.52
C LEU A 82 1.21 25.10 -27.17
N PRO A 83 1.09 23.82 -27.60
CA PRO A 83 0.01 22.94 -27.14
C PRO A 83 0.05 22.67 -25.64
N ALA A 84 1.24 22.51 -25.03
CA ALA A 84 1.37 22.33 -23.58
C ALA A 84 0.89 23.57 -22.82
N ILE A 85 1.25 24.79 -23.27
CA ILE A 85 0.76 26.04 -22.69
C ILE A 85 -0.77 26.12 -22.76
N ILE A 86 -1.37 25.79 -23.91
CA ILE A 86 -2.83 25.83 -24.10
C ILE A 86 -3.54 24.85 -23.15
N PHE A 87 -3.13 23.57 -23.10
CA PHE A 87 -3.76 22.60 -22.22
C PHE A 87 -3.51 22.88 -20.74
N ASN A 88 -2.31 23.34 -20.37
CA ASN A 88 -2.02 23.78 -19.00
C ASN A 88 -2.92 24.96 -18.58
N THR A 89 -3.25 25.87 -19.50
CA THR A 89 -4.20 26.97 -19.26
C THR A 89 -5.63 26.44 -19.04
N PHE A 90 -6.06 25.42 -19.78
CA PHE A 90 -7.35 24.77 -19.54
C PHE A 90 -7.40 24.05 -18.19
N ASP A 91 -6.33 23.35 -17.80
CA ASP A 91 -6.23 22.74 -16.47
C ASP A 91 -6.27 23.80 -15.35
N ASP A 92 -5.62 24.96 -15.52
CA ASP A 92 -5.74 26.07 -14.57
C ASP A 92 -7.18 26.62 -14.49
N ILE A 93 -7.89 26.72 -15.61
CA ILE A 93 -9.30 27.15 -15.61
C ILE A 93 -10.16 26.14 -14.84
N ILE A 94 -9.94 24.84 -15.06
CA ILE A 94 -10.62 23.79 -14.30
C ILE A 94 -10.29 23.91 -12.81
N ASN A 95 -9.01 23.92 -12.44
CA ASN A 95 -8.54 23.93 -11.07
C ASN A 95 -8.95 25.18 -10.28
N ASN A 96 -9.14 26.34 -10.93
CA ASN A 96 -9.48 27.58 -10.23
C ASN A 96 -10.99 27.90 -10.23
N PHE A 97 -11.76 27.43 -11.23
CA PHE A 97 -13.15 27.85 -11.42
C PHE A 97 -14.18 26.71 -11.51
N ILE A 98 -13.77 25.46 -11.75
CA ILE A 98 -14.68 24.30 -11.89
C ILE A 98 -14.50 23.32 -10.73
N ASP A 99 -13.25 23.05 -10.35
CA ASP A 99 -12.84 22.06 -9.35
C ASP A 99 -11.71 22.60 -8.45
N PRO A 100 -11.94 23.70 -7.70
CA PRO A 100 -10.99 24.17 -6.71
C PRO A 100 -10.88 23.20 -5.53
N PRO A 101 -9.70 23.08 -4.89
CA PRO A 101 -9.51 22.23 -3.71
C PRO A 101 -10.25 22.82 -2.50
N VAL A 102 -11.54 22.46 -2.37
CA VAL A 102 -12.45 22.97 -1.33
C VAL A 102 -12.43 22.17 -0.02
N ARG A 103 -11.78 20.99 0.00
CA ARG A 103 -11.65 20.14 1.19
C ARG A 103 -10.17 19.98 1.58
N PRO A 104 -9.81 19.99 2.88
CA PRO A 104 -8.43 19.81 3.32
C PRO A 104 -7.77 18.51 2.83
N SER A 105 -8.54 17.43 2.67
CA SER A 105 -8.05 16.12 2.20
C SER A 105 -7.57 16.08 0.75
N VAL A 106 -7.88 17.12 -0.04
CA VAL A 106 -7.40 17.28 -1.42
C VAL A 106 -6.74 18.63 -1.68
N ASP A 107 -6.55 19.48 -0.66
CA ASP A 107 -5.81 20.74 -0.80
C ASP A 107 -4.31 20.47 -0.68
N PRO A 108 -3.50 20.69 -1.73
CA PRO A 108 -2.06 20.43 -1.69
C PRO A 108 -1.35 21.13 -0.52
N ARG A 109 -1.85 22.29 -0.07
CA ARG A 109 -1.27 23.06 1.04
C ARG A 109 -1.44 22.37 2.40
N HIS A 110 -2.45 21.51 2.53
CA HIS A 110 -2.73 20.71 3.72
C HIS A 110 -2.17 19.29 3.55
N VAL A 111 -2.37 18.66 2.39
CA VAL A 111 -1.93 17.28 2.11
C VAL A 111 -0.41 17.16 2.04
N LEU A 112 0.31 18.21 1.60
CA LEU A 112 1.77 18.26 1.54
C LEU A 112 2.37 19.12 2.66
N SER A 113 1.68 19.29 3.80
CA SER A 113 2.25 19.96 4.97
C SER A 113 3.26 19.06 5.72
N ASP A 114 4.03 19.68 6.61
CA ASP A 114 5.01 18.99 7.47
C ASP A 114 5.92 18.03 6.68
N ASN A 115 6.06 16.79 7.13
CA ASN A 115 6.87 15.77 6.47
C ASN A 115 6.17 15.02 5.31
N PHE A 116 4.95 15.42 4.91
CA PHE A 116 4.34 14.98 3.65
C PHE A 116 4.83 15.80 2.44
N ALA A 117 5.49 16.94 2.67
CA ALA A 117 6.10 17.72 1.59
C ALA A 117 7.11 16.88 0.78
N PRO A 118 7.21 17.06 -0.55
CA PRO A 118 8.16 16.32 -1.38
C PRO A 118 9.63 16.66 -1.06
N VAL A 119 10.53 15.76 -1.45
CA VAL A 119 11.99 15.95 -1.44
C VAL A 119 12.61 15.71 -2.81
N GLU A 120 13.79 16.28 -3.02
CA GLU A 120 14.64 16.05 -4.20
C GLU A 120 15.43 14.74 -4.08
N GLU A 121 15.90 14.22 -5.22
CA GLU A 121 16.74 13.00 -5.29
C GLU A 121 18.06 13.15 -4.53
N LEU A 122 18.44 12.11 -3.78
CA LEU A 122 19.70 12.03 -3.03
C LEU A 122 20.62 11.00 -3.70
N PRO A 123 21.77 11.38 -4.29
CA PRO A 123 22.79 10.39 -4.66
C PRO A 123 23.28 9.63 -3.42
N PRO A 124 23.84 8.42 -3.57
CA PRO A 124 24.36 7.64 -2.46
C PRO A 124 25.23 8.49 -1.53
N THR A 125 24.78 8.64 -0.29
CA THR A 125 25.38 9.53 0.71
C THR A 125 25.55 8.77 2.02
N GLU A 126 26.76 8.78 2.56
CA GLU A 126 27.08 8.12 3.83
C GLU A 126 26.36 8.76 5.02
N CYS A 127 25.90 7.93 5.95
CA CYS A 127 25.11 8.32 7.11
C CYS A 127 25.89 8.12 8.42
N GLU A 128 25.60 8.93 9.43
CA GLU A 128 26.25 8.87 10.75
C GLU A 128 25.51 7.90 11.67
N VAL A 129 26.20 6.89 12.22
CA VAL A 129 25.65 6.06 13.31
C VAL A 129 25.80 6.83 14.62
N ILE A 130 24.70 7.42 15.10
CA ILE A 130 24.67 8.33 16.25
C ILE A 130 24.44 7.62 17.60
N TYR A 131 24.00 6.37 17.57
CA TYR A 131 23.78 5.56 18.76
C TYR A 131 24.04 4.08 18.46
N GLY A 132 24.63 3.37 19.42
CA GLY A 132 24.80 1.91 19.38
C GLY A 132 25.68 1.42 18.24
N SER A 133 25.33 0.28 17.65
CA SER A 133 26.07 -0.33 16.53
C SER A 133 25.15 -1.16 15.65
N LEU A 134 25.21 -0.94 14.34
CA LEU A 134 24.39 -1.67 13.37
C LEU A 134 24.67 -3.19 13.42
N PRO A 135 23.67 -4.05 13.67
CA PRO A 135 23.86 -5.50 13.74
C PRO A 135 24.35 -6.10 12.42
N GLN A 136 25.25 -7.09 12.50
CA GLN A 136 25.87 -7.74 11.33
C GLN A 136 24.87 -8.42 10.37
N CYS A 137 23.68 -8.80 10.83
CA CYS A 137 22.63 -9.38 9.98
C CYS A 137 21.89 -8.34 9.13
N LEU A 138 22.08 -7.04 9.41
CA LEU A 138 21.64 -5.96 8.52
C LEU A 138 22.70 -5.77 7.42
N ASP A 139 22.82 -6.75 6.53
CA ASP A 139 23.69 -6.72 5.35
C ASP A 139 22.83 -6.79 4.09
N GLY A 140 22.68 -5.66 3.41
CA GLY A 140 21.71 -5.45 2.33
C GLY A 140 21.11 -4.04 2.35
N ALA A 141 19.87 -3.88 1.88
CA ALA A 141 19.19 -2.59 1.82
C ALA A 141 17.75 -2.65 2.34
N TYR A 142 17.40 -1.75 3.25
CA TYR A 142 16.00 -1.41 3.52
C TYR A 142 15.55 -0.35 2.53
N ILE A 143 14.55 -0.67 1.71
CA ILE A 143 14.01 0.21 0.67
C ILE A 143 12.55 0.46 1.02
N ARG A 144 12.15 1.73 1.13
CA ARG A 144 10.74 2.12 1.35
C ARG A 144 10.23 2.93 0.17
N ASN A 145 9.04 2.59 -0.32
CA ASN A 145 8.33 3.34 -1.34
C ASN A 145 7.46 4.44 -0.71
N GLY A 146 6.94 5.34 -1.53
CA GLY A 146 6.00 6.37 -1.09
C GLY A 146 5.72 7.42 -2.16
N PRO A 147 4.67 8.23 -1.97
CA PRO A 147 4.28 9.29 -2.87
C PRO A 147 5.14 10.54 -2.64
N ASN A 148 5.70 11.09 -3.71
CA ASN A 148 6.52 12.30 -3.64
C ASN A 148 6.32 13.06 -4.97
N PRO A 149 5.35 13.97 -5.08
CA PRO A 149 5.00 14.58 -6.37
C PRO A 149 6.18 15.40 -6.93
N GLN A 150 6.61 15.13 -8.17
CA GLN A 150 7.78 15.79 -8.75
C GLN A 150 7.55 17.28 -9.09
N PHE A 151 6.29 17.68 -9.24
CA PHE A 151 5.86 19.06 -9.37
C PHE A 151 4.78 19.34 -8.33
N LEU A 152 4.74 20.57 -7.81
CA LEU A 152 3.65 20.98 -6.93
C LEU A 152 2.31 20.89 -7.69
N PRO A 153 1.28 20.22 -7.14
CA PRO A 153 -0.01 20.09 -7.80
C PRO A 153 -0.69 21.45 -8.03
N ARG A 154 -1.30 21.62 -9.21
CA ARG A 154 -1.97 22.87 -9.62
C ARG A 154 -3.44 22.95 -9.19
N GLY A 155 -3.96 21.89 -8.58
CA GLY A 155 -5.36 21.72 -8.19
C GLY A 155 -5.49 20.63 -7.12
N PRO A 156 -6.67 20.00 -6.98
CA PRO A 156 -6.89 18.89 -6.05
C PRO A 156 -5.82 17.80 -6.13
N TYR A 157 -5.33 17.36 -4.97
CA TYR A 157 -4.29 16.36 -4.82
C TYR A 157 -4.49 15.51 -3.56
N HIS A 158 -4.61 14.19 -3.72
CA HIS A 158 -4.68 13.25 -2.60
C HIS A 158 -3.29 12.67 -2.32
N LEU A 159 -3.04 12.24 -1.08
CA LEU A 159 -1.75 11.65 -0.67
C LEU A 159 -1.30 10.52 -1.60
N PHE A 160 -2.24 9.73 -2.14
CA PHE A 160 -1.97 8.57 -2.97
C PHE A 160 -1.61 8.91 -4.44
N ASP A 161 -1.79 10.15 -4.88
CA ASP A 161 -1.59 10.57 -6.28
C ASP A 161 -0.13 10.99 -6.61
N GLY A 162 0.79 10.93 -5.64
CA GLY A 162 2.20 11.35 -5.84
C GLY A 162 3.06 10.33 -6.57
N ASP A 163 4.03 10.80 -7.37
CA ASP A 163 4.99 9.95 -8.07
C ASP A 163 5.81 9.09 -7.09
N GLY A 164 6.10 7.83 -7.46
CA GLY A 164 6.83 6.91 -6.58
C GLY A 164 8.28 7.30 -6.38
N MET A 165 8.70 7.45 -5.12
CA MET A 165 10.09 7.73 -4.77
C MET A 165 10.63 6.76 -3.73
N LEU A 166 11.61 5.97 -4.17
CA LEU A 166 12.27 4.97 -3.36
C LEU A 166 13.31 5.63 -2.45
N HIS A 167 13.28 5.26 -1.17
CA HIS A 167 14.26 5.67 -0.16
C HIS A 167 14.97 4.42 0.36
N SER A 168 16.22 4.23 -0.06
CA SER A 168 17.04 3.06 0.29
C SER A 168 18.13 3.43 1.27
N ILE A 169 18.20 2.74 2.41
CA ILE A 169 19.37 2.71 3.28
C ILE A 169 20.08 1.36 3.08
N LYS A 170 21.17 1.37 2.31
CA LYS A 170 22.06 0.21 2.15
C LYS A 170 22.99 0.16 3.35
N ILE A 171 23.02 -0.98 4.03
CA ILE A 171 23.83 -1.25 5.21
C ILE A 171 24.76 -2.41 4.87
N SER A 172 26.06 -2.22 5.08
CA SER A 172 27.03 -3.32 5.02
C SER A 172 28.21 -3.00 5.92
N GLN A 173 28.74 -4.03 6.59
CA GLN A 173 29.91 -3.93 7.48
C GLN A 173 29.81 -2.81 8.54
N GLY A 174 28.60 -2.52 9.02
CA GLY A 174 28.33 -1.47 10.01
C GLY A 174 28.31 -0.03 9.47
N ARG A 175 28.46 0.17 8.16
CA ARG A 175 28.27 1.45 7.46
C ARG A 175 26.88 1.53 6.87
N ALA A 176 26.34 2.75 6.74
CA ALA A 176 25.03 2.99 6.15
C ALA A 176 25.11 4.09 5.08
N ILE A 177 24.45 3.88 3.95
CA ILE A 177 24.38 4.80 2.80
C ILE A 177 22.91 5.02 2.46
N LEU A 178 22.45 6.27 2.48
CA LEU A 178 21.11 6.66 2.03
C LEU A 178 21.15 7.10 0.57
N CYS A 179 20.22 6.57 -0.22
CA CYS A 179 19.91 7.05 -1.57
C CYS A 179 18.41 7.29 -1.71
N SER A 180 18.02 8.29 -2.51
CA SER A 180 16.63 8.44 -2.95
C SER A 180 16.52 8.79 -4.43
N ARG A 181 15.57 8.13 -5.11
CA ARG A 181 15.34 8.19 -6.56
C ARG A 181 13.87 8.08 -6.86
N TYR A 182 13.42 8.78 -7.89
CA TYR A 182 12.11 8.53 -8.47
C TYR A 182 12.11 7.20 -9.22
N VAL A 183 11.03 6.44 -9.11
CA VAL A 183 10.73 5.39 -10.09
C VAL A 183 10.44 6.10 -11.41
N ARG A 184 11.20 5.82 -12.46
CA ARG A 184 11.02 6.44 -13.78
C ARG A 184 9.83 5.83 -14.52
N THR A 185 8.63 6.08 -14.01
CA THR A 185 7.39 5.68 -14.67
C THR A 185 7.19 6.43 -15.97
N TYR A 186 6.34 5.90 -16.86
CA TYR A 186 5.97 6.62 -18.08
C TYR A 186 5.39 8.01 -17.77
N LYS A 187 4.52 8.12 -16.74
CA LYS A 187 4.02 9.39 -16.23
C LYS A 187 5.15 10.33 -15.81
N TYR A 188 6.06 9.84 -14.97
CA TYR A 188 7.17 10.62 -14.46
C TYR A 188 8.01 11.23 -15.60
N VAL A 189 8.39 10.41 -16.59
CA VAL A 189 9.22 10.84 -17.73
C VAL A 189 8.49 11.88 -18.57
N VAL A 190 7.25 11.61 -18.97
CA VAL A 190 6.46 12.55 -19.80
C VAL A 190 6.28 13.90 -19.12
N GLU A 191 5.88 13.91 -17.85
CA GLU A 191 5.67 15.17 -17.13
C GLU A 191 6.96 15.95 -16.93
N ARG A 192 8.09 15.26 -16.76
CA ARG A 192 9.42 15.86 -16.65
C ARG A 192 9.90 16.46 -17.97
N ASP A 193 9.60 15.81 -19.09
CA ASP A 193 9.90 16.30 -20.44
C ASP A 193 9.00 17.48 -20.85
N VAL A 194 7.76 17.55 -20.35
CA VAL A 194 6.86 18.70 -20.53
C VAL A 194 7.16 19.83 -19.54
N GLY A 195 7.74 19.52 -18.38
CA GLY A 195 7.99 20.47 -17.28
C GLY A 195 6.73 20.84 -16.48
N SER A 196 5.70 19.99 -16.48
CA SER A 196 4.48 20.18 -15.68
C SER A 196 3.66 18.88 -15.57
N PRO A 197 2.76 18.75 -14.57
CA PRO A 197 1.76 17.69 -14.57
C PRO A 197 0.93 17.67 -15.86
N VAL A 198 0.65 16.49 -16.40
CA VAL A 198 -0.19 16.31 -17.61
C VAL A 198 -1.12 15.10 -17.55
N ILE A 199 -0.84 14.10 -16.71
CA ILE A 199 -1.69 12.93 -16.52
C ILE A 199 -2.58 13.17 -15.29
N PRO A 200 -3.90 12.97 -15.38
CA PRO A 200 -4.81 13.27 -14.28
C PRO A 200 -4.60 12.35 -13.07
N ASN A 201 -4.69 12.94 -11.89
CA ASN A 201 -4.74 12.24 -10.61
C ASN A 201 -5.98 11.34 -10.53
N VAL A 202 -5.86 10.16 -9.92
CA VAL A 202 -6.96 9.16 -9.89
C VAL A 202 -7.87 9.40 -8.68
N PHE A 203 -7.29 9.68 -7.51
CA PHE A 203 -8.07 9.83 -6.28
C PHE A 203 -8.64 11.24 -6.12
N SER A 204 -7.87 12.26 -6.46
CA SER A 204 -8.29 13.67 -6.34
C SER A 204 -8.79 14.32 -7.63
N GLY A 205 -8.53 13.73 -8.80
CA GLY A 205 -8.75 14.36 -10.10
C GLY A 205 -10.15 14.22 -10.69
N PHE A 206 -11.14 13.69 -9.96
CA PHE A 206 -12.47 13.38 -10.50
C PHE A 206 -13.61 13.74 -9.53
N ASN A 207 -13.59 14.96 -8.98
CA ASN A 207 -14.59 15.44 -8.02
C ASN A 207 -15.90 15.87 -8.71
N GLY A 208 -16.62 14.87 -9.23
CA GLY A 208 -17.98 15.02 -9.73
C GLY A 208 -18.13 15.52 -11.17
N LEU A 209 -19.37 15.45 -11.67
CA LEU A 209 -19.65 15.34 -13.10
C LEU A 209 -19.01 16.43 -13.97
N THR A 210 -19.14 17.71 -13.60
CA THR A 210 -18.59 18.81 -14.41
C THR A 210 -17.05 18.82 -14.42
N ALA A 211 -16.43 18.58 -13.26
CA ALA A 211 -14.98 18.49 -13.13
C ALA A 211 -14.43 17.30 -13.92
N SER A 212 -15.01 16.12 -13.71
CA SER A 212 -14.65 14.87 -14.38
C SER A 212 -14.82 14.96 -15.91
N ALA A 213 -15.91 15.57 -16.39
CA ALA A 213 -16.12 15.79 -17.82
C ALA A 213 -15.10 16.77 -18.42
N ALA A 214 -14.80 17.88 -17.73
CA ALA A 214 -13.84 18.87 -18.21
C ALA A 214 -12.41 18.30 -18.24
N ARG A 215 -11.96 17.64 -17.16
CA ARG A 215 -10.65 16.97 -17.10
C ARG A 215 -10.57 15.82 -18.10
N GLY A 216 -11.63 15.04 -18.26
CA GLY A 216 -11.70 13.99 -19.28
C GLY A 216 -11.54 14.54 -20.71
N ALA A 217 -12.17 15.67 -21.01
CA ALA A 217 -12.02 16.34 -22.31
C ALA A 217 -10.60 16.88 -22.56
N VAL A 218 -9.98 17.53 -21.57
CA VAL A 218 -8.57 17.98 -21.66
C VAL A 218 -7.64 16.78 -21.81
N THR A 219 -7.82 15.73 -21.00
CA THR A 219 -7.04 14.48 -21.06
C THR A 219 -7.13 13.86 -22.46
N ALA A 220 -8.33 13.71 -23.01
CA ALA A 220 -8.52 13.20 -24.37
C ALA A 220 -7.83 14.09 -25.42
N ALA A 221 -7.93 15.42 -25.30
CA ALA A 221 -7.27 16.35 -26.22
C ALA A 221 -5.73 16.26 -26.14
N ARG A 222 -5.15 16.08 -24.94
CA ARG A 222 -3.70 15.83 -24.74
C ARG A 222 -3.26 14.54 -25.42
N VAL A 223 -4.05 13.46 -25.31
CA VAL A 223 -3.79 12.18 -25.98
C VAL A 223 -3.88 12.31 -27.51
N PHE A 224 -4.93 12.94 -28.04
CA PHE A 224 -5.05 13.19 -29.49
C PHE A 224 -3.97 14.12 -30.05
N ALA A 225 -3.46 15.06 -29.24
CA ALA A 225 -2.31 15.90 -29.57
C ALA A 225 -0.95 15.19 -29.43
N GLY A 226 -0.94 13.91 -29.03
CA GLY A 226 0.28 13.11 -28.90
C GLY A 226 1.17 13.46 -27.71
N GLN A 227 0.66 14.21 -26.70
CA GLN A 227 1.46 14.55 -25.52
C GLN A 227 1.76 13.34 -24.64
N PHE A 228 0.84 12.37 -24.60
CA PHE A 228 1.08 11.08 -23.95
C PHE A 228 0.17 10.00 -24.53
N ASN A 229 0.56 8.72 -24.37
CA ASN A 229 -0.23 7.56 -24.74
C ASN A 229 -0.54 6.74 -23.48
N PRO A 230 -1.82 6.59 -23.06
CA PRO A 230 -2.17 5.83 -21.85
C PRO A 230 -1.84 4.33 -21.96
N GLY A 231 -1.67 3.78 -23.16
CA GLY A 231 -1.21 2.38 -23.34
C GLY A 231 0.21 2.13 -22.80
N ASN A 232 1.03 3.19 -22.72
CA ASN A 232 2.38 3.11 -22.14
C ASN A 232 2.38 3.12 -20.60
N GLY A 233 1.21 3.22 -19.96
CA GLY A 233 1.03 3.28 -18.52
C GLY A 233 0.65 4.68 -18.02
N ILE A 234 -0.03 4.74 -16.89
CA ILE A 234 -0.38 5.98 -16.18
C ILE A 234 -0.02 5.91 -14.68
N GLY A 235 0.70 4.86 -14.28
CA GLY A 235 0.96 4.56 -12.88
C GLY A 235 2.03 5.41 -12.20
N LEU A 236 1.95 5.36 -10.88
CA LEU A 236 2.83 6.09 -9.97
C LEU A 236 3.96 5.21 -9.44
N ALA A 237 3.76 3.89 -9.40
CA ALA A 237 4.68 2.91 -8.79
C ALA A 237 5.14 3.33 -7.38
N ASN A 238 4.22 3.87 -6.57
CA ASN A 238 4.49 4.57 -5.32
C ASN A 238 4.15 3.77 -4.06
N THR A 239 3.55 2.58 -4.20
CA THR A 239 2.85 1.90 -3.10
C THR A 239 3.78 1.03 -2.29
N SER A 240 4.52 0.12 -2.93
CA SER A 240 5.31 -0.90 -2.24
C SER A 240 6.49 -1.40 -3.09
N LEU A 241 7.21 -2.41 -2.57
CA LEU A 241 8.19 -3.20 -3.31
C LEU A 241 7.93 -4.70 -3.14
N ALA A 242 8.35 -5.50 -4.12
CA ALA A 242 8.37 -6.96 -4.03
C ALA A 242 9.62 -7.56 -4.70
N LEU A 243 10.13 -8.65 -4.14
CA LEU A 243 11.27 -9.41 -4.66
C LEU A 243 10.82 -10.84 -4.97
N PHE A 244 10.81 -11.22 -6.25
CA PHE A 244 10.51 -12.58 -6.71
C PHE A 244 11.04 -12.77 -8.15
N GLY A 245 11.33 -14.01 -8.56
CA GLY A 245 11.85 -14.29 -9.91
C GLY A 245 13.14 -13.55 -10.23
N ASP A 246 14.07 -13.53 -9.27
CA ASP A 246 15.35 -12.80 -9.34
C ASP A 246 15.22 -11.35 -9.83
N SER A 247 14.11 -10.68 -9.46
CA SER A 247 13.82 -9.29 -9.82
C SER A 247 13.18 -8.54 -8.65
N LEU A 248 13.60 -7.29 -8.45
CA LEU A 248 13.01 -6.36 -7.51
C LEU A 248 12.09 -5.40 -8.26
N TYR A 249 10.85 -5.26 -7.80
CA TYR A 249 9.82 -4.45 -8.43
C TYR A 249 9.36 -3.34 -7.49
N ALA A 250 9.20 -2.13 -8.03
CA ALA A 250 8.38 -1.08 -7.43
C ALA A 250 6.95 -1.20 -7.97
N LEU A 251 5.96 -1.18 -7.07
CA LEU A 251 4.56 -1.49 -7.40
C LEU A 251 3.63 -0.30 -7.16
N GLY A 252 2.54 -0.26 -7.93
CA GLY A 252 1.40 0.62 -7.70
C GLY A 252 0.18 0.10 -8.47
N GLU A 253 -0.97 0.08 -7.81
CA GLU A 253 -2.16 -0.70 -8.23
C GLU A 253 -2.77 -0.27 -9.59
N SER A 254 -2.39 0.91 -10.09
CA SER A 254 -2.90 1.49 -11.34
C SER A 254 -2.09 1.13 -12.60
N ASP A 255 -0.98 0.39 -12.49
CA ASP A 255 -0.11 0.07 -13.64
C ASP A 255 0.67 -1.25 -13.46
N LEU A 256 1.39 -1.65 -14.50
CA LEU A 256 2.39 -2.72 -14.45
C LEU A 256 3.49 -2.41 -13.42
N PRO A 257 4.13 -3.45 -12.85
CA PRO A 257 5.30 -3.28 -12.00
C PRO A 257 6.46 -2.63 -12.76
N TYR A 258 7.29 -1.87 -12.06
CA TYR A 258 8.53 -1.33 -12.59
C TYR A 258 9.71 -2.06 -11.97
N ALA A 259 10.50 -2.76 -12.79
CA ALA A 259 11.72 -3.40 -12.34
C ALA A 259 12.75 -2.34 -11.94
N VAL A 260 13.40 -2.53 -10.79
CA VAL A 260 14.40 -1.63 -10.22
C VAL A 260 15.61 -2.43 -9.71
N LYS A 261 16.78 -1.80 -9.71
CA LYS A 261 18.03 -2.37 -9.19
C LYS A 261 18.66 -1.43 -8.18
N VAL A 262 19.22 -1.97 -7.10
CA VAL A 262 20.16 -1.24 -6.24
C VAL A 262 21.58 -1.58 -6.70
N ALA A 263 22.36 -0.56 -7.04
CA ALA A 263 23.74 -0.69 -7.46
C ALA A 263 24.69 -0.94 -6.27
N GLU A 264 25.93 -1.34 -6.56
CA GLU A 264 26.96 -1.63 -5.53
C GLU A 264 27.25 -0.41 -4.63
N ASP A 265 27.22 0.80 -5.19
CA ASP A 265 27.41 2.06 -4.48
C ASP A 265 26.16 2.50 -3.67
N GLY A 266 25.03 1.81 -3.85
CA GLY A 266 23.74 2.14 -3.24
C GLY A 266 22.81 3.00 -4.09
N ASP A 267 23.15 3.34 -5.35
CA ASP A 267 22.21 4.06 -6.22
C ASP A 267 21.03 3.15 -6.65
N ILE A 268 19.88 3.74 -6.98
CA ILE A 268 18.68 3.02 -7.40
C ILE A 268 18.39 3.33 -8.88
N VAL A 269 18.36 2.29 -9.71
CA VAL A 269 18.14 2.40 -11.15
C VAL A 269 16.79 1.78 -11.50
N THR A 270 15.90 2.54 -12.14
CA THR A 270 14.71 1.98 -12.79
C THR A 270 15.13 1.30 -14.09
N LEU A 271 14.88 -0.01 -14.20
CA LEU A 271 15.19 -0.81 -15.38
C LEU A 271 14.08 -0.68 -16.44
N GLY A 272 12.81 -0.63 -16.02
CA GLY A 272 11.67 -0.38 -16.90
C GLY A 272 10.34 -0.93 -16.39
N ARG A 273 9.25 -0.58 -17.09
CA ARG A 273 7.91 -1.16 -16.92
C ARG A 273 7.95 -2.62 -17.39
N HIS A 274 7.43 -3.56 -16.60
CA HIS A 274 7.59 -5.00 -16.82
C HIS A 274 6.24 -5.71 -17.04
N ASP A 275 6.10 -6.43 -18.15
CA ASP A 275 4.85 -7.09 -18.59
C ASP A 275 4.90 -8.64 -18.55
N PHE A 276 6.00 -9.21 -18.08
CA PHE A 276 6.26 -10.66 -18.01
C PHE A 276 6.09 -11.37 -19.36
N ASP A 277 6.82 -10.92 -20.38
CA ASP A 277 6.70 -11.38 -21.78
C ASP A 277 5.29 -11.16 -22.37
N GLY A 278 4.65 -10.05 -22.01
CA GLY A 278 3.27 -9.74 -22.36
C GLY A 278 2.21 -10.62 -21.67
N LYS A 279 2.57 -11.49 -20.72
CA LYS A 279 1.63 -12.34 -19.96
C LYS A 279 0.82 -11.54 -18.93
N LEU A 280 1.24 -10.32 -18.60
CA LEU A 280 0.52 -9.35 -17.78
C LEU A 280 0.29 -8.08 -18.61
N PHE A 281 -0.96 -7.81 -18.98
CA PHE A 281 -1.34 -6.71 -19.89
C PHE A 281 -2.03 -5.53 -19.19
N MET A 282 -2.23 -5.60 -17.87
CA MET A 282 -2.80 -4.56 -17.01
C MET A 282 -2.08 -4.59 -15.65
N SER A 283 -2.51 -3.78 -14.69
CA SER A 283 -1.90 -3.75 -13.36
C SER A 283 -1.97 -5.07 -12.59
N MET A 284 -1.22 -5.10 -11.48
CA MET A 284 -1.31 -6.10 -10.41
C MET A 284 -1.38 -5.39 -9.06
N THR A 285 -1.80 -6.11 -8.02
CA THR A 285 -1.78 -5.63 -6.62
C THR A 285 -0.38 -5.14 -6.22
N ALA A 286 -0.36 -4.13 -5.35
CA ALA A 286 0.85 -3.71 -4.63
C ALA A 286 1.30 -4.74 -3.59
N HIS A 287 0.50 -5.75 -3.25
CA HIS A 287 0.78 -6.70 -2.18
C HIS A 287 0.85 -8.16 -2.64
N PRO A 288 1.72 -8.52 -3.61
CA PRO A 288 1.96 -9.92 -3.91
C PRO A 288 2.53 -10.62 -2.65
N LYS A 289 2.03 -11.82 -2.35
CA LYS A 289 2.51 -12.61 -1.20
C LYS A 289 3.44 -13.70 -1.70
N ILE A 290 4.69 -13.68 -1.23
CA ILE A 290 5.74 -14.63 -1.62
C ILE A 290 5.76 -15.78 -0.61
N ASP A 291 5.66 -17.01 -1.09
CA ASP A 291 5.85 -18.19 -0.23
C ASP A 291 7.34 -18.51 -0.08
N SER A 292 7.86 -18.35 1.13
CA SER A 292 9.27 -18.58 1.45
C SER A 292 9.76 -20.02 1.24
N ASP A 293 8.86 -21.01 1.16
CA ASP A 293 9.25 -22.41 0.93
C ASP A 293 9.37 -22.77 -0.56
N THR A 294 8.57 -22.12 -1.42
CA THR A 294 8.53 -22.45 -2.87
C THR A 294 9.16 -21.37 -3.75
N GLY A 295 9.32 -20.15 -3.24
CA GLY A 295 9.77 -18.97 -4.00
C GLY A 295 8.69 -18.37 -4.92
N GLU A 296 7.49 -18.95 -4.96
CA GLU A 296 6.39 -18.46 -5.78
C GLU A 296 5.79 -17.18 -5.21
N ALA A 297 5.37 -16.27 -6.09
CA ALA A 297 4.61 -15.08 -5.74
C ALA A 297 3.15 -15.24 -6.15
N PHE A 298 2.22 -15.02 -5.22
CA PHE A 298 0.78 -15.02 -5.48
C PHE A 298 0.32 -13.56 -5.60
N ALA A 299 -0.52 -13.28 -6.58
CA ALA A 299 -0.94 -11.93 -6.90
C ALA A 299 -2.33 -11.91 -7.52
N PHE A 300 -2.91 -10.73 -7.64
CA PHE A 300 -4.16 -10.52 -8.35
C PHE A 300 -4.15 -9.17 -9.04
N ARG A 301 -5.18 -8.91 -9.82
CA ARG A 301 -5.59 -7.56 -10.23
C ARG A 301 -7.07 -7.39 -9.95
N TYR A 302 -7.49 -6.16 -9.78
CA TYR A 302 -8.89 -5.79 -9.59
C TYR A 302 -9.18 -4.49 -10.34
N GLY A 303 -10.46 -4.13 -10.49
CA GLY A 303 -10.83 -2.88 -11.14
C GLY A 303 -12.34 -2.68 -11.29
N PRO A 304 -12.76 -1.58 -11.95
CA PRO A 304 -14.17 -1.18 -12.05
C PRO A 304 -14.97 -1.93 -13.12
N MET A 305 -14.38 -2.91 -13.82
CA MET A 305 -15.00 -3.65 -14.93
C MET A 305 -14.90 -5.17 -14.73
N PRO A 306 -15.90 -5.98 -15.14
CA PRO A 306 -15.81 -7.44 -15.06
C PRO A 306 -14.69 -8.04 -15.94
N PRO A 307 -13.99 -9.11 -15.49
CA PRO A 307 -14.01 -9.66 -14.13
C PRO A 307 -13.37 -8.70 -13.13
N PHE A 308 -14.13 -8.32 -12.08
CA PHE A 308 -13.69 -7.29 -11.11
C PHE A 308 -12.48 -7.73 -10.27
N LEU A 309 -12.21 -9.04 -10.23
CA LEU A 309 -11.04 -9.67 -9.62
C LEU A 309 -10.51 -10.76 -10.56
N THR A 310 -9.20 -10.79 -10.78
CA THR A 310 -8.49 -11.89 -11.45
C THR A 310 -7.28 -12.29 -10.61
N PHE A 311 -7.24 -13.54 -10.16
CA PHE A 311 -6.13 -14.13 -9.41
C PHE A 311 -5.10 -14.76 -10.35
N PHE A 312 -3.81 -14.74 -10.00
CA PHE A 312 -2.74 -15.43 -10.71
C PHE A 312 -1.53 -15.67 -9.79
N ARG A 313 -0.56 -16.45 -10.27
CA ARG A 313 0.72 -16.64 -9.57
C ARG A 313 1.90 -16.54 -10.53
N PHE A 314 3.08 -16.36 -9.95
CA PHE A 314 4.37 -16.46 -10.61
C PHE A 314 5.09 -17.68 -10.01
N ASN A 315 5.71 -18.48 -10.86
CA ASN A 315 6.69 -19.48 -10.43
C ASN A 315 7.89 -18.78 -9.76
N SER A 316 8.76 -19.56 -9.10
CA SER A 316 9.97 -19.04 -8.45
C SER A 316 10.99 -18.39 -9.39
N ASP A 317 10.94 -18.73 -10.68
CA ASP A 317 11.71 -18.11 -11.77
C ASP A 317 11.06 -16.80 -12.32
N GLY A 318 9.96 -16.34 -11.72
CA GLY A 318 9.21 -15.17 -12.20
C GLY A 318 8.23 -15.48 -13.34
N THR A 319 8.15 -16.72 -13.83
CA THR A 319 7.23 -17.07 -14.93
C THR A 319 5.78 -16.95 -14.49
N LYS A 320 5.09 -15.91 -14.97
CA LYS A 320 3.64 -15.71 -14.75
C LYS A 320 2.81 -16.87 -15.31
N GLN A 321 1.85 -17.30 -14.51
CA GLN A 321 0.89 -18.36 -14.84
C GLN A 321 -0.43 -17.81 -15.40
N ALA A 322 -1.35 -18.71 -15.75
CA ALA A 322 -2.66 -18.38 -16.28
C ALA A 322 -3.51 -17.53 -15.30
N ASP A 323 -4.35 -16.67 -15.87
CA ASP A 323 -5.33 -15.86 -15.14
C ASP A 323 -6.51 -16.73 -14.67
N VAL A 324 -6.93 -16.55 -13.42
CA VAL A 324 -8.12 -17.15 -12.81
C VAL A 324 -9.14 -16.02 -12.54
N PRO A 325 -10.06 -15.74 -13.47
CA PRO A 325 -11.07 -14.70 -13.30
C PRO A 325 -12.16 -15.14 -12.29
N ILE A 326 -12.53 -14.25 -11.38
CA ILE A 326 -13.52 -14.51 -10.32
C ILE A 326 -14.81 -13.75 -10.66
N PHE A 327 -15.75 -14.39 -11.37
CA PHE A 327 -17.04 -13.77 -11.73
C PHE A 327 -18.08 -13.84 -10.61
N SER A 328 -17.85 -14.67 -9.60
CA SER A 328 -18.62 -14.71 -8.34
C SER A 328 -18.48 -13.44 -7.50
N MET A 329 -17.46 -12.62 -7.75
CA MET A 329 -17.43 -11.22 -7.33
C MET A 329 -18.28 -10.40 -8.31
N THR A 330 -19.46 -9.96 -7.88
CA THR A 330 -20.49 -9.37 -8.75
C THR A 330 -20.53 -7.84 -8.75
N ARG A 331 -19.72 -7.20 -7.91
CA ARG A 331 -19.54 -5.75 -7.82
C ARG A 331 -18.06 -5.44 -7.60
N PRO A 332 -17.54 -4.30 -8.08
CA PRO A 332 -16.20 -3.85 -7.74
C PRO A 332 -16.09 -3.52 -6.25
N SER A 333 -14.93 -3.82 -5.67
CA SER A 333 -14.54 -3.48 -4.29
C SER A 333 -13.16 -2.84 -4.33
N PHE A 334 -12.85 -1.95 -3.39
CA PHE A 334 -11.48 -1.50 -3.17
C PHE A 334 -10.70 -2.64 -2.51
N LEU A 335 -9.97 -3.41 -3.33
CA LEU A 335 -9.36 -4.68 -2.95
C LEU A 335 -7.83 -4.50 -2.94
N HIS A 336 -7.35 -3.74 -1.96
CA HIS A 336 -5.95 -3.30 -1.88
C HIS A 336 -4.99 -4.47 -1.65
N ASP A 337 -5.30 -5.30 -0.66
CA ASP A 337 -4.50 -6.45 -0.23
C ASP A 337 -5.34 -7.75 -0.15
N PHE A 338 -4.66 -8.88 -0.04
CA PHE A 338 -5.22 -10.23 0.10
C PHE A 338 -4.29 -11.08 0.98
N ALA A 339 -4.71 -12.27 1.40
CA ALA A 339 -3.84 -13.19 2.14
C ALA A 339 -3.67 -14.52 1.40
N ILE A 340 -2.63 -15.26 1.76
CA ILE A 340 -2.44 -16.68 1.39
C ILE A 340 -2.27 -17.53 2.64
N SER A 341 -2.57 -18.82 2.53
CA SER A 341 -2.14 -19.88 3.44
C SER A 341 -1.32 -20.93 2.66
N LYS A 342 -1.05 -22.10 3.26
CA LYS A 342 -0.43 -23.23 2.53
C LYS A 342 -1.40 -23.88 1.54
N LYS A 343 -2.72 -23.70 1.71
CA LYS A 343 -3.75 -24.25 0.82
C LYS A 343 -4.52 -23.20 0.01
N TYR A 344 -4.76 -22.00 0.53
CA TYR A 344 -5.74 -21.07 -0.01
C TYR A 344 -5.17 -19.67 -0.31
N ALA A 345 -5.86 -18.93 -1.18
CA ALA A 345 -5.82 -17.48 -1.27
C ALA A 345 -7.14 -16.92 -0.71
N ILE A 346 -7.06 -15.78 -0.02
CA ILE A 346 -8.17 -15.16 0.69
C ILE A 346 -8.30 -13.69 0.25
N PHE A 347 -9.45 -13.33 -0.31
CA PHE A 347 -9.76 -12.00 -0.84
C PHE A 347 -10.88 -11.34 -0.04
N SER A 348 -10.86 -10.01 0.10
CA SER A 348 -11.91 -9.26 0.80
C SER A 348 -12.87 -8.56 -0.16
N ASP A 349 -14.16 -8.60 0.15
CA ASP A 349 -15.22 -7.87 -0.55
C ASP A 349 -15.89 -6.92 0.44
N ILE A 350 -15.38 -5.69 0.56
CA ILE A 350 -15.59 -4.76 1.69
C ILE A 350 -16.56 -3.61 1.38
N GLN A 351 -16.96 -2.81 2.36
CA GLN A 351 -17.88 -1.67 2.15
C GLN A 351 -17.31 -0.56 1.27
N ILE A 352 -15.99 -0.45 1.13
CA ILE A 352 -15.35 0.49 0.21
C ILE A 352 -15.39 -0.08 -1.21
N GLY A 353 -16.09 0.60 -2.12
CA GLY A 353 -16.28 0.21 -3.51
C GLY A 353 -15.76 1.25 -4.50
N MET A 354 -15.43 0.81 -5.71
CA MET A 354 -15.24 1.71 -6.85
C MET A 354 -16.58 1.79 -7.59
N ASN A 355 -17.33 2.90 -7.51
CA ASN A 355 -18.64 2.99 -8.16
C ASN A 355 -18.65 4.03 -9.30
N PRO A 356 -18.45 3.60 -10.57
CA PRO A 356 -18.52 4.49 -11.72
C PRO A 356 -19.87 5.19 -11.90
N VAL A 357 -20.96 4.65 -11.36
CA VAL A 357 -22.30 5.28 -11.47
C VAL A 357 -22.41 6.47 -10.52
N ASP A 358 -21.89 6.37 -9.30
CA ASP A 358 -21.89 7.48 -8.33
C ASP A 358 -20.94 8.60 -8.76
N MET A 359 -19.83 8.26 -9.41
CA MET A 359 -18.91 9.20 -10.07
C MET A 359 -19.62 10.03 -11.15
N ILE A 360 -20.61 9.46 -11.86
CA ILE A 360 -21.36 10.12 -12.94
C ILE A 360 -22.58 10.89 -12.41
N VAL A 361 -23.31 10.34 -11.44
CA VAL A 361 -24.62 10.87 -10.99
C VAL A 361 -24.56 11.65 -9.68
N GLY A 362 -23.71 11.22 -8.73
CA GLY A 362 -23.66 11.75 -7.36
C GLY A 362 -22.66 12.89 -7.14
N GLY A 363 -21.72 13.11 -8.07
CA GLY A 363 -20.72 14.17 -7.95
C GLY A 363 -19.54 13.84 -7.01
N GLY A 364 -19.35 12.56 -6.64
CA GLY A 364 -18.34 12.11 -5.68
C GLY A 364 -17.06 11.54 -6.32
N SER A 365 -16.13 11.14 -5.44
CA SER A 365 -14.91 10.40 -5.79
C SER A 365 -15.22 9.08 -6.52
N PRO A 366 -14.33 8.58 -7.41
CA PRO A 366 -14.45 7.25 -8.00
C PRO A 366 -14.48 6.09 -6.99
N VAL A 367 -13.98 6.32 -5.78
CA VAL A 367 -13.96 5.38 -4.66
C VAL A 367 -14.81 5.94 -3.51
N GLY A 368 -15.72 5.14 -2.96
CA GLY A 368 -16.62 5.54 -1.89
C GLY A 368 -17.14 4.35 -1.07
N THR A 369 -17.88 4.63 -0.01
CA THR A 369 -18.34 3.60 0.94
C THR A 369 -19.84 3.33 0.76
N ASP A 370 -20.23 2.05 0.68
CA ASP A 370 -21.62 1.58 0.75
C ASP A 370 -21.87 0.97 2.15
N PRO A 371 -22.47 1.70 3.10
CA PRO A 371 -22.71 1.18 4.45
C PRO A 371 -23.70 0.01 4.49
N ALA A 372 -24.52 -0.19 3.45
CA ALA A 372 -25.49 -1.29 3.38
C ALA A 372 -24.88 -2.60 2.87
N LYS A 373 -23.68 -2.56 2.27
CA LYS A 373 -22.94 -3.76 1.87
C LYS A 373 -22.47 -4.52 3.11
N VAL A 374 -22.72 -5.83 3.15
CA VAL A 374 -22.14 -6.74 4.13
C VAL A 374 -20.75 -7.15 3.63
N PRO A 375 -19.65 -6.90 4.37
CA PRO A 375 -18.34 -7.38 3.98
C PRO A 375 -18.26 -8.91 3.96
N ARG A 376 -17.43 -9.45 3.07
CA ARG A 376 -17.24 -10.90 2.89
C ARG A 376 -15.78 -11.26 2.67
N LEU A 377 -15.40 -12.49 3.01
CA LEU A 377 -14.11 -13.07 2.66
C LEU A 377 -14.31 -14.22 1.67
N GLY A 378 -13.58 -14.18 0.55
CA GLY A 378 -13.57 -15.19 -0.51
C GLY A 378 -12.35 -16.07 -0.37
N VAL A 379 -12.55 -17.38 -0.16
CA VAL A 379 -11.48 -18.38 -0.02
C VAL A 379 -11.49 -19.28 -1.27
N ILE A 380 -10.33 -19.42 -1.92
CA ILE A 380 -10.12 -20.27 -3.10
C ILE A 380 -8.80 -21.05 -2.95
N PRO A 381 -8.67 -22.30 -3.42
CA PRO A 381 -7.38 -22.99 -3.43
C PRO A 381 -6.33 -22.18 -4.19
N ARG A 382 -5.13 -22.01 -3.63
CA ARG A 382 -4.07 -21.15 -4.23
C ARG A 382 -3.52 -21.65 -5.58
N TYR A 383 -3.86 -22.89 -5.95
CA TYR A 383 -3.55 -23.50 -7.26
C TYR A 383 -4.80 -23.81 -8.10
N ALA A 384 -5.95 -23.18 -7.79
CA ALA A 384 -7.15 -23.30 -8.59
C ALA A 384 -6.89 -22.90 -10.06
N LYS A 385 -7.60 -23.54 -10.99
CA LYS A 385 -7.50 -23.29 -12.43
C LYS A 385 -8.65 -22.44 -12.98
N ASP A 386 -9.72 -22.34 -12.21
CA ASP A 386 -10.94 -21.60 -12.46
C ASP A 386 -11.60 -21.27 -11.10
N GLU A 387 -12.72 -20.55 -11.09
CA GLU A 387 -13.39 -20.14 -9.85
C GLU A 387 -14.30 -21.21 -9.21
N SER A 388 -14.36 -22.44 -9.74
CA SER A 388 -15.35 -23.45 -9.27
C SER A 388 -15.23 -23.83 -7.79
N GLU A 389 -14.06 -23.63 -7.19
CA GLU A 389 -13.78 -23.86 -5.77
C GLU A 389 -13.79 -22.57 -4.92
N MET A 390 -14.16 -21.42 -5.49
CA MET A 390 -14.30 -20.14 -4.76
C MET A 390 -15.49 -20.18 -3.79
N ARG A 391 -15.25 -19.78 -2.54
CA ARG A 391 -16.26 -19.77 -1.48
C ARG A 391 -16.28 -18.44 -0.75
N TRP A 392 -17.42 -17.75 -0.76
CA TRP A 392 -17.63 -16.50 -0.06
C TRP A 392 -18.30 -16.74 1.29
N PHE A 393 -17.76 -16.14 2.35
CA PHE A 393 -18.27 -16.18 3.72
C PHE A 393 -18.59 -14.75 4.16
N ASP A 394 -19.77 -14.52 4.71
CA ASP A 394 -20.14 -13.20 5.21
C ASP A 394 -19.40 -12.89 6.51
N VAL A 395 -18.79 -11.71 6.57
CA VAL A 395 -18.02 -11.21 7.71
C VAL A 395 -18.48 -9.77 8.05
N PRO A 396 -19.73 -9.60 8.55
CA PRO A 396 -20.34 -8.28 8.75
C PRO A 396 -19.44 -7.34 9.56
N GLY A 397 -19.20 -6.12 9.05
CA GLY A 397 -18.41 -5.09 9.72
C GLY A 397 -16.90 -5.35 9.79
N PHE A 398 -16.35 -6.18 8.89
CA PHE A 398 -14.90 -6.39 8.73
C PHE A 398 -14.40 -5.79 7.41
N ASN A 399 -13.74 -4.64 7.48
CA ASN A 399 -13.23 -3.90 6.33
C ASN A 399 -11.71 -3.90 6.33
N LEU A 400 -11.16 -4.84 5.57
CA LEU A 400 -9.73 -5.04 5.34
C LEU A 400 -9.16 -4.01 4.38
N ILE A 401 -8.06 -3.33 4.75
CA ILE A 401 -7.18 -2.65 3.78
C ILE A 401 -5.88 -3.43 3.62
N HIS A 402 -5.16 -3.69 4.71
CA HIS A 402 -3.92 -4.49 4.73
C HIS A 402 -4.14 -5.85 5.38
N ALA A 403 -3.52 -6.90 4.85
CA ALA A 403 -3.57 -8.25 5.39
C ALA A 403 -2.23 -8.62 6.07
N THR A 404 -2.24 -8.77 7.40
CA THR A 404 -1.04 -9.11 8.17
C THR A 404 -0.54 -10.51 7.83
N ASN A 405 -1.41 -11.53 7.96
CA ASN A 405 -1.09 -12.92 7.59
C ASN A 405 -2.37 -13.79 7.54
N ALA A 406 -2.28 -14.98 6.95
CA ALA A 406 -3.26 -16.04 7.13
C ALA A 406 -2.59 -17.42 7.20
N TRP A 407 -3.29 -18.41 7.77
CA TRP A 407 -2.82 -19.79 7.85
C TRP A 407 -3.98 -20.79 7.91
N ASP A 408 -3.67 -22.04 7.61
CA ASP A 408 -4.56 -23.18 7.81
C ASP A 408 -4.43 -23.66 9.27
N GLU A 409 -5.54 -23.88 9.98
CA GLU A 409 -5.52 -24.48 11.31
C GLU A 409 -5.26 -25.99 11.26
N ASP A 410 -4.94 -26.60 12.40
CA ASP A 410 -4.64 -28.04 12.50
C ASP A 410 -5.81 -28.91 11.98
N GLY A 411 -5.49 -29.92 11.18
CA GLY A 411 -6.47 -30.69 10.38
C GLY A 411 -6.84 -30.02 9.04
N GLY A 412 -6.65 -28.71 8.92
CA GLY A 412 -6.77 -27.95 7.67
C GLY A 412 -8.21 -27.77 7.19
N ASP A 413 -9.16 -27.82 8.11
CA ASP A 413 -10.60 -27.61 7.92
C ASP A 413 -11.04 -26.17 8.21
N ALA A 414 -10.15 -25.33 8.72
CA ALA A 414 -10.41 -23.92 9.00
C ALA A 414 -9.21 -23.06 8.57
N VAL A 415 -9.50 -21.82 8.21
CA VAL A 415 -8.50 -20.78 7.88
C VAL A 415 -8.61 -19.68 8.93
N VAL A 416 -7.45 -19.20 9.40
CA VAL A 416 -7.37 -18.01 10.26
C VAL A 416 -6.65 -16.91 9.50
N MET A 417 -7.17 -15.70 9.60
CA MET A 417 -6.61 -14.48 9.05
C MET A 417 -6.43 -13.47 10.18
N VAL A 418 -5.29 -12.78 10.22
CA VAL A 418 -5.03 -11.66 11.12
C VAL A 418 -4.90 -10.40 10.28
N ALA A 419 -5.61 -9.34 10.65
CA ALA A 419 -5.54 -8.05 9.94
C ALA A 419 -6.15 -6.88 10.73
N PRO A 420 -5.72 -5.64 10.45
CA PRO A 420 -6.45 -4.43 10.81
C PRO A 420 -7.85 -4.41 10.17
N ASN A 421 -8.87 -4.22 11.01
CA ASN A 421 -10.23 -3.90 10.60
C ASN A 421 -10.48 -2.39 10.74
N ILE A 422 -10.79 -1.72 9.63
CA ILE A 422 -11.17 -0.31 9.64
C ILE A 422 -12.59 -0.16 10.19
N LEU A 423 -12.71 0.41 11.40
CA LEU A 423 -14.00 0.61 12.06
C LEU A 423 -14.74 1.86 11.57
N SER A 424 -14.02 2.91 11.17
CA SER A 424 -14.55 4.18 10.65
C SER A 424 -14.31 4.34 9.13
N VAL A 425 -14.89 3.42 8.34
CA VAL A 425 -14.74 3.35 6.88
C VAL A 425 -15.18 4.60 6.11
N GLU A 426 -16.06 5.41 6.69
CA GLU A 426 -16.51 6.69 6.14
C GLU A 426 -15.40 7.76 6.13
N HIS A 427 -14.31 7.55 6.88
CA HIS A 427 -13.20 8.50 7.00
C HIS A 427 -11.99 8.15 6.13
N THR A 428 -11.93 6.95 5.55
CA THR A 428 -10.75 6.38 4.87
C THR A 428 -10.13 7.28 3.79
N LEU A 429 -10.94 8.04 3.05
CA LEU A 429 -10.50 8.88 1.92
C LEU A 429 -10.63 10.40 2.17
N GLU A 430 -11.25 10.81 3.29
CA GLU A 430 -11.59 12.22 3.54
C GLU A 430 -11.06 12.76 4.86
N ARG A 431 -10.90 11.93 5.88
CA ARG A 431 -10.53 12.32 7.25
C ARG A 431 -9.65 11.25 7.88
N MET A 432 -8.49 11.02 7.29
CA MET A 432 -7.56 9.98 7.75
C MET A 432 -7.20 10.12 9.23
N ASP A 433 -7.22 11.34 9.77
CA ASP A 433 -7.04 11.66 11.18
C ASP A 433 -8.09 11.05 12.14
N LEU A 434 -9.23 10.62 11.60
CA LEU A 434 -10.33 9.97 12.31
C LEU A 434 -10.46 8.46 12.01
N ILE A 435 -9.54 7.89 11.23
CA ILE A 435 -9.49 6.44 10.99
C ILE A 435 -9.12 5.72 12.30
N HIS A 436 -9.92 4.73 12.68
CA HIS A 436 -9.56 3.76 13.71
C HIS A 436 -9.52 2.35 13.11
N ALA A 437 -8.33 1.75 13.13
CA ALA A 437 -8.04 0.40 12.69
C ALA A 437 -7.80 -0.49 13.92
N SER A 438 -8.66 -1.49 14.14
CA SER A 438 -8.54 -2.45 15.25
C SER A 438 -7.96 -3.75 14.72
N MET A 439 -6.87 -4.26 15.32
CA MET A 439 -6.32 -5.55 14.90
C MET A 439 -7.27 -6.69 15.30
N GLU A 440 -7.66 -7.53 14.35
CA GLU A 440 -8.57 -8.65 14.57
C GLU A 440 -8.01 -9.97 14.02
N LYS A 441 -8.44 -11.06 14.65
CA LYS A 441 -8.28 -12.44 14.18
C LYS A 441 -9.65 -12.93 13.70
N VAL A 442 -9.74 -13.32 12.43
CA VAL A 442 -10.94 -13.88 11.80
C VAL A 442 -10.69 -15.34 11.49
N LYS A 443 -11.54 -16.23 12.02
CA LYS A 443 -11.46 -17.68 11.77
C LYS A 443 -12.69 -18.13 10.98
N ILE A 444 -12.46 -18.85 9.89
CA ILE A 444 -13.48 -19.40 9.01
C ILE A 444 -13.40 -20.93 9.08
N ASP A 445 -14.45 -21.57 9.57
CA ASP A 445 -14.62 -23.02 9.47
C ASP A 445 -15.14 -23.38 8.07
N LEU A 446 -14.32 -24.08 7.29
CA LEU A 446 -14.63 -24.43 5.90
C LEU A 446 -15.63 -25.59 5.79
N LYS A 447 -15.92 -26.34 6.86
CA LYS A 447 -16.94 -27.39 6.86
C LYS A 447 -18.33 -26.85 7.19
N THR A 448 -18.43 -26.01 8.21
CA THR A 448 -19.71 -25.49 8.73
C THR A 448 -20.10 -24.13 8.16
N GLY A 449 -19.13 -23.38 7.61
CA GLY A 449 -19.32 -22.00 7.18
C GLY A 449 -19.47 -20.99 8.31
N ILE A 450 -19.15 -21.38 9.55
CA ILE A 450 -19.16 -20.48 10.71
C ILE A 450 -17.94 -19.56 10.64
N VAL A 451 -18.18 -18.27 10.88
CA VAL A 451 -17.11 -17.26 11.02
C VAL A 451 -17.08 -16.75 12.46
N THR A 452 -15.89 -16.74 13.07
CA THR A 452 -15.65 -16.10 14.38
C THR A 452 -14.67 -14.94 14.24
N ARG A 453 -14.92 -13.84 14.96
CA ARG A 453 -14.08 -12.64 14.99
C ARG A 453 -13.67 -12.32 16.43
N HIS A 454 -12.37 -12.15 16.64
CA HIS A 454 -11.77 -11.86 17.94
C HIS A 454 -10.84 -10.63 17.84
N PRO A 455 -11.14 -9.51 18.54
CA PRO A 455 -10.25 -8.34 18.60
C PRO A 455 -8.95 -8.63 19.37
N VAL A 456 -7.82 -8.48 18.70
CA VAL A 456 -6.47 -8.75 19.23
C VAL A 456 -5.95 -7.58 20.07
N SER A 457 -6.25 -6.35 19.67
CA SER A 457 -5.96 -5.14 20.43
C SER A 457 -6.89 -4.00 20.01
N THR A 458 -7.31 -3.17 20.97
CA THR A 458 -8.18 -2.00 20.75
C THR A 458 -7.41 -0.72 20.46
N ARG A 459 -6.08 -0.81 20.36
CA ARG A 459 -5.22 0.30 19.92
C ARG A 459 -5.39 0.52 18.41
N ASN A 460 -5.24 1.76 17.96
CA ASN A 460 -5.29 2.10 16.53
C ASN A 460 -4.01 1.58 15.83
N LEU A 461 -4.11 0.43 15.17
CA LEU A 461 -2.99 -0.35 14.64
C LEU A 461 -3.18 -0.70 13.16
N ASP A 462 -2.16 -0.39 12.36
CA ASP A 462 -2.11 -0.69 10.92
C ASP A 462 -0.66 -0.98 10.49
N PHE A 463 -0.39 -1.11 9.17
CA PHE A 463 0.93 -1.40 8.59
C PHE A 463 1.67 -2.53 9.32
N ALA A 464 0.94 -3.63 9.51
CA ALA A 464 1.38 -4.73 10.36
C ALA A 464 2.20 -5.75 9.59
N VAL A 465 3.39 -6.05 10.09
CA VAL A 465 4.34 -7.00 9.52
C VAL A 465 4.60 -8.19 10.43
N ILE A 466 5.09 -9.27 9.84
CA ILE A 466 5.52 -10.49 10.53
C ILE A 466 6.97 -10.80 10.14
N ASN A 467 7.55 -11.84 10.74
CA ASN A 467 8.75 -12.47 10.17
C ASN A 467 8.41 -13.05 8.78
N PRO A 468 9.07 -12.62 7.68
CA PRO A 468 8.71 -13.06 6.32
C PRO A 468 8.81 -14.57 6.08
N ALA A 469 9.55 -15.31 6.91
CA ALA A 469 9.58 -16.77 6.86
C ALA A 469 8.21 -17.42 7.17
N TYR A 470 7.28 -16.67 7.78
CA TYR A 470 5.97 -17.13 8.24
C TYR A 470 4.79 -16.69 7.36
N VAL A 471 5.03 -16.04 6.22
CA VAL A 471 3.97 -15.71 5.25
C VAL A 471 3.23 -16.98 4.83
N GLY A 472 1.92 -17.01 5.03
CA GLY A 472 1.06 -18.17 4.76
C GLY A 472 1.18 -19.32 5.75
N LYS A 473 1.88 -19.13 6.87
CA LYS A 473 2.10 -20.10 7.94
C LYS A 473 1.60 -19.54 9.28
N LYS A 474 1.25 -20.41 10.22
CA LYS A 474 0.82 -20.01 11.57
C LYS A 474 1.98 -19.30 12.28
N ASN A 475 1.75 -18.06 12.68
CA ASN A 475 2.74 -17.18 13.30
C ASN A 475 2.25 -16.73 14.69
N LYS A 476 3.18 -16.39 15.56
CA LYS A 476 2.93 -15.94 16.93
C LYS A 476 3.05 -14.43 17.08
N TYR A 477 3.98 -13.79 16.38
CA TYR A 477 4.33 -12.39 16.59
C TYR A 477 3.99 -11.52 15.38
N VAL A 478 3.38 -10.37 15.67
CA VAL A 478 3.06 -9.30 14.70
C VAL A 478 3.64 -8.00 15.21
N TYR A 479 4.25 -7.21 14.32
CA TYR A 479 4.73 -5.86 14.63
C TYR A 479 3.87 -4.85 13.86
N ALA A 480 3.17 -3.96 14.57
CA ALA A 480 2.20 -3.04 13.98
C ALA A 480 2.53 -1.57 14.30
N ALA A 481 2.26 -0.69 13.33
CA ALA A 481 2.38 0.74 13.47
C ALA A 481 1.22 1.31 14.32
N VAL A 482 1.52 2.25 15.20
CA VAL A 482 0.51 2.97 16.00
C VAL A 482 0.08 4.24 15.25
N GLY A 483 -1.14 4.24 14.72
CA GLY A 483 -1.73 5.41 14.03
C GLY A 483 -2.41 6.35 15.01
N ASP A 484 -1.68 7.28 15.61
CA ASP A 484 -2.24 8.24 16.57
C ASP A 484 -1.51 9.60 16.45
N PRO A 485 -1.98 10.53 15.59
CA PRO A 485 -3.09 10.41 14.63
C PRO A 485 -2.65 9.84 13.26
N MET A 486 -3.45 8.95 12.67
CA MET A 486 -3.25 8.45 11.30
C MET A 486 -3.31 9.62 10.27
N PRO A 487 -2.50 9.65 9.19
CA PRO A 487 -1.48 8.68 8.79
C PRO A 487 -0.08 8.92 9.39
N LYS A 488 0.07 9.75 10.42
CA LYS A 488 1.34 9.88 11.16
C LYS A 488 1.48 8.72 12.15
N ILE A 489 2.57 7.95 12.04
CA ILE A 489 2.81 6.78 12.91
C ILE A 489 3.58 7.19 14.16
N SER A 490 2.96 7.19 15.34
CA SER A 490 3.59 7.67 16.59
C SER A 490 4.40 6.61 17.35
N GLY A 491 4.36 5.36 16.91
CA GLY A 491 5.13 4.26 17.51
C GLY A 491 4.92 2.91 16.83
N VAL A 492 5.49 1.86 17.44
CA VAL A 492 5.37 0.46 17.03
C VAL A 492 5.00 -0.39 18.25
N VAL A 493 4.14 -1.40 18.06
CA VAL A 493 3.86 -2.45 19.05
C VAL A 493 4.23 -3.82 18.52
N LYS A 494 4.51 -4.75 19.44
CA LYS A 494 4.57 -6.19 19.18
C LYS A 494 3.34 -6.85 19.82
N LEU A 495 2.62 -7.64 19.04
CA LEU A 495 1.48 -8.44 19.47
C LEU A 495 1.89 -9.91 19.56
N ASP A 496 1.40 -10.63 20.56
CA ASP A 496 1.42 -12.10 20.64
C ASP A 496 0.02 -12.63 20.26
N VAL A 497 -0.14 -13.05 19.00
CA VAL A 497 -1.44 -13.54 18.47
C VAL A 497 -1.73 -15.01 18.81
N SER A 498 -0.83 -15.67 19.55
CA SER A 498 -1.03 -17.03 20.05
C SER A 498 -1.78 -17.09 21.39
N VAL A 499 -2.01 -15.95 22.04
CA VAL A 499 -2.85 -15.83 23.23
C VAL A 499 -4.24 -16.41 22.94
N SER A 500 -4.79 -17.16 23.89
CA SER A 500 -6.10 -17.81 23.75
C SER A 500 -7.19 -16.78 23.54
N GLU A 501 -8.14 -17.07 22.66
CA GLU A 501 -9.33 -16.24 22.43
C GLU A 501 -10.21 -16.14 23.71
N ASP A 502 -10.09 -17.12 24.63
CA ASP A 502 -10.71 -17.06 25.96
C ASP A 502 -10.01 -16.09 26.94
N ASP A 503 -8.72 -15.77 26.72
CA ASP A 503 -7.92 -14.87 27.57
C ASP A 503 -8.09 -13.42 27.10
N ARG A 504 -9.15 -12.74 27.58
CA ARG A 504 -9.61 -11.39 27.19
C ARG A 504 -8.63 -10.22 27.51
N ARG A 505 -7.33 -10.49 27.59
CA ARG A 505 -6.27 -9.49 27.76
C ARG A 505 -5.86 -8.89 26.42
N ASP A 506 -5.27 -7.70 26.45
CA ASP A 506 -4.63 -7.12 25.26
C ASP A 506 -3.43 -7.99 24.83
N CYS A 507 -3.28 -8.23 23.53
CA CYS A 507 -2.19 -9.04 22.98
C CYS A 507 -0.87 -8.25 22.84
N ILE A 508 -0.83 -6.95 23.13
CA ILE A 508 0.42 -6.17 23.15
C ILE A 508 1.40 -6.71 24.20
N VAL A 509 2.55 -7.21 23.74
CA VAL A 509 3.65 -7.74 24.58
C VAL A 509 4.92 -6.88 24.54
N ALA A 510 5.04 -5.95 23.60
CA ALA A 510 6.07 -4.90 23.62
C ALA A 510 5.60 -3.62 22.93
N SER A 511 6.18 -2.46 23.27
CA SER A 511 5.88 -1.20 22.57
C SER A 511 7.00 -0.17 22.62
N ARG A 512 7.15 0.59 21.53
CA ARG A 512 8.01 1.77 21.40
C ARG A 512 7.21 2.95 20.88
N MET A 513 7.03 3.98 21.70
CA MET A 513 6.56 5.29 21.23
C MET A 513 7.75 6.18 20.89
N PHE A 514 7.67 6.92 19.78
CA PHE A 514 8.77 7.79 19.33
C PHE A 514 8.85 9.12 20.09
N GLY A 515 7.74 9.53 20.72
CA GLY A 515 7.62 10.75 21.52
C GLY A 515 6.87 11.88 20.79
N PRO A 516 6.54 12.99 21.49
CA PRO A 516 5.74 14.07 20.92
C PRO A 516 6.41 14.75 19.71
N GLY A 517 5.70 14.82 18.58
CA GLY A 517 6.21 15.38 17.33
C GLY A 517 7.18 14.47 16.57
N CYS A 518 7.46 13.26 17.07
CA CYS A 518 8.27 12.26 16.39
C CYS A 518 7.37 11.19 15.77
N TYR A 519 7.50 10.95 14.47
CA TYR A 519 6.66 10.02 13.73
C TYR A 519 7.46 9.18 12.74
N GLY A 520 7.11 7.90 12.60
CA GLY A 520 7.72 6.97 11.66
C GLY A 520 6.84 6.61 10.48
N GLY A 521 6.98 5.37 10.00
CA GLY A 521 6.10 4.75 9.01
C GLY A 521 5.92 3.27 9.32
N GLU A 522 5.75 2.46 8.28
CA GLU A 522 5.74 1.00 8.41
C GLU A 522 7.01 0.47 9.13
N PRO A 523 6.89 -0.40 10.15
CA PRO A 523 7.99 -1.19 10.67
C PRO A 523 8.29 -2.38 9.76
N PHE A 524 9.55 -2.80 9.64
CA PHE A 524 9.93 -4.03 8.93
C PHE A 524 10.74 -4.96 9.82
N PHE A 525 10.44 -6.26 9.80
CA PHE A 525 11.20 -7.26 10.58
C PHE A 525 12.33 -7.89 9.76
N VAL A 526 13.56 -7.81 10.29
CA VAL A 526 14.75 -8.45 9.71
C VAL A 526 15.23 -9.56 10.63
N ALA A 527 15.02 -10.82 10.22
CA ALA A 527 15.51 -11.99 10.95
C ALA A 527 17.05 -11.99 11.04
N LYS A 528 17.57 -12.29 12.24
CA LYS A 528 19.02 -12.34 12.51
C LYS A 528 19.69 -13.53 11.84
N SER A 529 19.02 -14.68 11.86
CA SER A 529 19.52 -15.95 11.30
C SER A 529 18.44 -16.59 10.40
N PRO A 530 18.14 -16.02 9.23
CA PRO A 530 16.96 -16.38 8.42
C PRO A 530 16.99 -17.82 7.87
N ALA A 531 18.18 -18.39 7.69
CA ALA A 531 18.35 -19.78 7.26
C ALA A 531 18.27 -20.80 8.43
N ASN A 532 18.20 -20.32 9.68
CA ASN A 532 18.12 -21.17 10.86
C ASN A 532 16.64 -21.41 11.24
N SER A 533 16.10 -22.57 10.84
CA SER A 533 14.75 -23.00 11.20
C SER A 533 14.55 -23.31 12.70
N GLN A 534 15.60 -23.25 13.52
CA GLN A 534 15.55 -23.38 14.98
C GLN A 534 15.68 -22.03 15.70
N ALA A 535 15.77 -20.91 14.97
CA ALA A 535 15.70 -19.59 15.58
C ALA A 535 14.26 -19.30 16.04
N ASP A 536 14.11 -18.58 17.14
CA ASP A 536 12.79 -18.10 17.57
C ASP A 536 12.19 -17.18 16.49
N GLU A 537 10.85 -17.17 16.36
CA GLU A 537 10.14 -16.38 15.35
C GLU A 537 10.51 -14.89 15.38
N ASP A 538 10.80 -14.36 16.57
CA ASP A 538 11.20 -12.98 16.84
C ASP A 538 12.71 -12.74 16.95
N ASP A 539 13.57 -13.72 16.62
CA ASP A 539 15.03 -13.56 16.64
C ASP A 539 15.52 -12.67 15.49
N GLY A 540 15.47 -11.36 15.72
CA GLY A 540 15.74 -10.36 14.70
C GLY A 540 15.61 -8.93 15.23
N TYR A 541 15.47 -8.02 14.28
CA TYR A 541 15.36 -6.58 14.54
C TYR A 541 14.16 -6.00 13.82
N VAL A 542 13.47 -5.06 14.45
CA VAL A 542 12.46 -4.21 13.81
C VAL A 542 13.13 -2.92 13.38
N VAL A 543 12.99 -2.56 12.11
CA VAL A 543 13.58 -1.35 11.53
C VAL A 543 12.52 -0.41 10.98
N THR A 544 12.74 0.90 11.06
CA THR A 544 11.88 1.90 10.43
C THR A 544 12.59 3.26 10.33
N TYR A 545 12.09 4.13 9.45
CA TYR A 545 12.46 5.55 9.44
C TYR A 545 11.60 6.32 10.45
N VAL A 546 12.20 7.27 11.16
CA VAL A 546 11.51 8.22 12.06
C VAL A 546 11.95 9.64 11.73
N HIS A 547 11.01 10.58 11.71
CA HIS A 547 11.23 12.00 11.56
C HIS A 547 10.76 12.74 12.82
N ASP A 548 11.58 13.67 13.30
CA ASP A 548 11.23 14.59 14.38
C ASP A 548 10.81 15.93 13.77
N GLU A 549 9.51 16.21 13.77
CA GLU A 549 8.95 17.46 13.21
C GLU A 549 9.37 18.71 14.03
N ASN A 550 9.88 18.54 15.26
CA ASN A 550 10.37 19.65 16.08
C ASN A 550 11.77 20.14 15.64
N THR A 551 12.63 19.23 15.17
CA THR A 551 14.02 19.53 14.77
C THR A 551 14.24 19.48 13.26
N GLY A 552 13.38 18.77 12.53
CA GLY A 552 13.56 18.48 11.12
C GLY A 552 14.54 17.32 10.82
N GLU A 553 15.10 16.67 11.84
CA GLU A 553 15.99 15.51 11.65
C GLU A 553 15.19 14.25 11.27
N SER A 554 15.78 13.40 10.42
CA SER A 554 15.28 12.05 10.16
C SER A 554 16.34 11.03 10.57
N ASN A 555 15.90 9.92 11.16
CA ASN A 555 16.73 8.84 11.64
C ASN A 555 16.21 7.50 11.10
N PHE A 556 17.10 6.54 10.89
CA PHE A 556 16.74 5.13 10.75
C PHE A 556 17.01 4.42 12.07
N LEU A 557 15.98 3.79 12.65
CA LEU A 557 16.06 3.10 13.93
C LEU A 557 16.14 1.60 13.71
N VAL A 558 17.00 0.94 14.51
CA VAL A 558 17.08 -0.51 14.62
C VAL A 558 16.73 -0.89 16.05
N MET A 559 15.67 -1.67 16.23
CA MET A 559 15.15 -2.10 17.52
C MET A 559 15.28 -3.61 17.69
N ASP A 560 15.70 -4.08 18.87
CA ASP A 560 15.65 -5.50 19.23
C ASP A 560 14.19 -5.99 19.25
N ALA A 561 13.88 -6.99 18.43
CA ALA A 561 12.52 -7.49 18.27
C ALA A 561 12.04 -8.38 19.41
N LYS A 562 12.95 -8.90 20.26
CA LYS A 562 12.65 -9.69 21.47
C LYS A 562 12.45 -8.82 22.70
N SER A 563 13.07 -7.63 22.75
CA SER A 563 12.96 -6.70 23.87
C SER A 563 11.50 -6.31 24.20
N PRO A 564 11.10 -6.29 25.49
CA PRO A 564 9.75 -5.90 25.92
C PRO A 564 9.43 -4.41 25.66
N ASP A 565 10.45 -3.58 25.41
CA ASP A 565 10.28 -2.17 25.06
C ASP A 565 10.67 -1.90 23.59
N LEU A 566 11.02 -2.93 22.80
CA LEU A 566 11.67 -2.80 21.48
C LEU A 566 12.90 -1.88 21.57
N GLU A 567 13.88 -2.25 22.39
CA GLU A 567 15.13 -1.49 22.65
C GLU A 567 15.85 -1.07 21.38
N ILE A 568 16.07 0.24 21.21
CA ILE A 568 16.88 0.77 20.11
C ILE A 568 18.33 0.30 20.34
N VAL A 569 18.84 -0.54 19.44
CA VAL A 569 20.23 -1.06 19.48
C VAL A 569 21.15 -0.28 18.54
N ALA A 570 20.59 0.42 17.55
CA ALA A 570 21.30 1.38 16.73
C ALA A 570 20.36 2.49 16.23
N ALA A 571 20.90 3.70 16.07
CA ALA A 571 20.22 4.78 15.35
C ALA A 571 21.19 5.43 14.37
N VAL A 572 20.72 5.66 13.15
CA VAL A 572 21.48 6.27 12.06
C VAL A 572 20.85 7.60 11.70
N ARG A 573 21.59 8.70 11.85
CA ARG A 573 21.16 10.02 11.39
C ARG A 573 21.21 10.06 9.87
N LEU A 574 20.10 10.45 9.25
CA LEU A 574 19.99 10.57 7.81
C LEU A 574 20.46 11.97 7.37
N PRO A 575 21.21 12.08 6.26
CA PRO A 575 21.79 13.34 5.81
C PRO A 575 20.74 14.36 5.33
N ARG A 576 19.50 13.93 5.07
CA ARG A 576 18.35 14.78 4.72
C ARG A 576 17.06 14.18 5.27
N ARG A 577 16.01 15.02 5.33
CA ARG A 577 14.63 14.61 5.63
C ARG A 577 14.19 13.46 4.71
N VAL A 578 13.59 12.43 5.29
CA VAL A 578 12.85 11.38 4.57
C VAL A 578 11.36 11.60 4.82
N PRO A 579 10.55 11.85 3.77
CA PRO A 579 9.13 12.10 3.91
C PRO A 579 8.39 10.90 4.51
N TYR A 580 7.14 11.07 4.91
CA TYR A 580 6.25 9.92 5.14
C TYR A 580 6.08 9.13 3.83
N GLY A 581 5.79 7.84 3.94
CA GLY A 581 5.67 6.94 2.80
C GLY A 581 4.82 5.73 3.16
N PHE A 582 4.80 4.76 2.27
CA PHE A 582 4.01 3.54 2.42
C PHE A 582 4.94 2.36 2.75
N HIS A 583 4.88 1.29 1.97
CA HIS A 583 5.49 0.01 2.33
C HIS A 583 6.99 -0.05 2.00
N GLY A 584 7.70 -0.88 2.75
CA GLY A 584 9.12 -1.15 2.56
C GLY A 584 9.48 -2.63 2.57
N LEU A 585 10.70 -2.91 2.12
CA LEU A 585 11.26 -4.24 1.99
C LEU A 585 12.74 -4.20 2.38
N PHE A 586 13.18 -5.16 3.19
CA PHE A 586 14.61 -5.44 3.38
C PHE A 586 15.07 -6.51 2.38
N VAL A 587 15.97 -6.15 1.47
CA VAL A 587 16.61 -7.07 0.53
C VAL A 587 18.05 -7.32 0.97
N ARG A 588 18.45 -8.58 1.15
CA ARG A 588 19.82 -8.91 1.61
C ARG A 588 20.86 -8.69 0.52
N GLU A 589 22.10 -8.46 0.92
CA GLU A 589 23.22 -8.34 -0.02
C GLU A 589 23.36 -9.58 -0.91
N SER A 590 23.12 -10.77 -0.35
CA SER A 590 23.08 -12.05 -1.09
C SER A 590 22.03 -12.13 -2.19
N ASP A 591 20.97 -11.34 -2.08
CA ASP A 591 19.86 -11.29 -3.04
C ASP A 591 20.03 -10.11 -4.00
N LEU A 592 20.53 -8.95 -3.52
CA LEU A 592 20.95 -7.83 -4.37
C LEU A 592 22.01 -8.25 -5.41
N ASN A 593 22.93 -9.15 -5.03
CA ASN A 593 23.97 -9.69 -5.91
C ASN A 593 23.43 -10.63 -7.02
N LYS A 594 22.14 -10.97 -7.02
CA LYS A 594 21.48 -11.75 -8.09
C LYS A 594 20.72 -10.87 -9.10
N LEU A 595 20.44 -9.62 -8.73
CA LEU A 595 19.70 -8.62 -9.54
C LEU A 595 20.60 -7.98 -10.61
#